data_AF-A0A4P7DBV9-F1
#
_entry.id   AF-A0A4P7DBV9-F1
#
_cell.length_a   1.000
_cell.length_b   1.000
_cell.length_c   1.000
_cell.angle_alpha   90.00
_cell.angle_beta   90.00
_cell.angle_gamma   90.00
#
_symmetry.space_group_name_H-M   'P 1'
#
loop_
_entity.id
_entity.type
_entity.pdbx_description
1 polymer ?
#
loop_
_entity_poly.entity_id
_entity_poly.type
_entity_poly.pdbx_seq_one_letter_code
_entity_poly.pdbx_strand_id
1 'polypeptide(L)'
;MNEDFERLLELSFAQAEKLAVALERNWTIHLVLAAAGLAIVFDVGNLPEFLVKHFVDQDTFERKPVALILLPIVLFYFMKFGHLLTSFFDARRLVVEAVEKYGDTPAEQALLSGLEETTSFFEVFFPGSDPYKNETLRFVALCIVSLVFSTEQATAIYLLIQTYNANYVSIVMTVSILVCFFLLYAAFFKSRAVAGTVGKKVAAISCILLIAGILLLFFLDPK
;
A
#
# COMPACT_ATOMS: atom_id res chain seq x y z
N MET A 1 27.79 -14.60 -27.39
CA MET A 1 26.81 -14.63 -26.30
C MET A 1 25.79 -15.71 -26.62
N ASN A 2 25.29 -16.46 -25.63
CA ASN A 2 24.36 -17.57 -25.87
C ASN A 2 22.96 -16.99 -26.18
N GLU A 3 22.33 -17.32 -27.32
CA GLU A 3 20.97 -16.87 -27.68
C GLU A 3 19.96 -17.16 -26.55
N ASP A 4 20.19 -18.24 -25.79
CA ASP A 4 19.36 -18.58 -24.63
C ASP A 4 19.43 -17.52 -23.51
N PHE A 5 20.58 -16.86 -23.34
CA PHE A 5 20.76 -15.82 -22.31
C PHE A 5 20.03 -14.54 -22.68
N GLU A 6 20.18 -14.05 -23.91
CA GLU A 6 19.44 -12.88 -24.41
C GLU A 6 17.93 -13.09 -24.28
N ARG A 7 17.44 -14.28 -24.67
CA ARG A 7 16.03 -14.62 -24.54
C ARG A 7 15.55 -14.67 -23.08
N LEU A 8 16.35 -15.19 -22.16
CA LEU A 8 16.02 -15.20 -20.73
C LEU A 8 16.00 -13.79 -20.13
N LEU A 9 16.91 -12.92 -20.58
CA LEU A 9 16.97 -11.53 -20.16
C LEU A 9 15.73 -10.75 -20.64
N GLU A 10 15.37 -10.89 -21.92
CA GLU A 10 14.15 -10.30 -22.48
C GLU A 10 12.88 -10.76 -21.74
N LEU A 11 12.76 -12.06 -21.45
CA LEU A 11 11.63 -12.59 -20.69
C LEU A 11 11.57 -12.04 -19.27
N SER A 12 12.72 -11.91 -18.60
CA SER A 12 12.80 -11.36 -17.24
C SER A 12 12.45 -9.88 -17.21
N PHE A 13 12.90 -9.12 -18.21
CA PHE A 13 12.56 -7.72 -18.39
C PHE A 13 11.05 -7.53 -18.64
N ALA A 14 10.47 -8.27 -19.59
CA ALA A 14 9.05 -8.21 -19.87
C ALA A 14 8.18 -8.61 -18.66
N GLN A 15 8.66 -9.55 -17.84
CA GLN A 15 8.01 -9.90 -16.59
C GLN A 15 8.08 -8.77 -15.56
N ALA A 16 9.23 -8.12 -15.40
CA ALA A 16 9.41 -6.99 -14.50
C ALA A 16 8.52 -5.80 -14.91
N GLU A 17 8.46 -5.47 -16.21
CA GLU A 17 7.59 -4.41 -16.76
C GLU A 17 6.11 -4.72 -16.48
N LYS A 18 5.67 -5.95 -16.75
CA LYS A 18 4.29 -6.38 -16.47
C LYS A 18 3.94 -6.24 -14.99
N LEU A 19 4.87 -6.55 -14.10
CA LEU A 19 4.69 -6.41 -12.65
C LEU A 19 4.66 -4.94 -12.23
N ALA A 20 5.48 -4.07 -12.85
CA ALA A 20 5.44 -2.62 -12.62
C ALA A 20 4.07 -2.03 -12.97
N VAL A 21 3.55 -2.32 -14.16
CA VAL A 21 2.22 -1.86 -14.60
C VAL A 21 1.12 -2.38 -13.67
N ALA A 22 1.21 -3.64 -13.23
CA ALA A 22 0.26 -4.22 -12.28
C ALA A 22 0.32 -3.53 -10.91
N LEU A 23 1.52 -3.15 -10.45
CA LEU A 23 1.75 -2.43 -9.20
C LEU A 23 1.19 -1.01 -9.27
N GLU A 24 1.41 -0.27 -10.36
CA GLU A 24 0.85 1.06 -10.57
C GLU A 24 -0.68 1.06 -10.61
N ARG A 25 -1.26 0.09 -11.33
CA ARG A 25 -2.71 -0.09 -11.37
C ARG A 25 -3.27 -0.40 -9.98
N ASN A 26 -2.59 -1.27 -9.23
CA ASN A 26 -3.00 -1.60 -7.86
C ASN A 26 -2.88 -0.40 -6.91
N TRP A 27 -1.80 0.39 -7.03
CA TRP A 27 -1.63 1.64 -6.28
C TRP A 27 -2.72 2.67 -6.58
N THR A 28 -3.09 2.82 -7.85
CA THR A 28 -4.21 3.70 -8.25
C THR A 28 -5.51 3.29 -7.55
N ILE A 29 -5.74 1.97 -7.40
CA ILE A 29 -6.91 1.46 -6.68
C ILE A 29 -6.84 1.83 -5.19
N HIS A 30 -5.67 1.73 -4.55
CA HIS A 30 -5.50 2.19 -3.17
C HIS A 30 -5.77 3.68 -2.98
N LEU A 31 -5.35 4.53 -3.91
CA LEU A 31 -5.70 5.96 -3.89
C LEU A 31 -7.21 6.17 -3.99
N VAL A 32 -7.89 5.46 -4.88
CA VAL A 32 -9.35 5.51 -5.02
C VAL A 32 -10.05 5.01 -3.76
N LEU A 33 -9.58 3.91 -3.15
CA LEU A 33 -10.15 3.35 -1.93
C LEU A 33 -9.96 4.28 -0.73
N ALA A 34 -8.79 4.92 -0.59
CA ALA A 34 -8.55 5.92 0.44
C ALA A 34 -9.46 7.15 0.25
N ALA A 35 -9.59 7.66 -0.98
CA ALA A 35 -10.46 8.79 -1.29
C ALA A 35 -11.94 8.46 -1.07
N ALA A 36 -12.40 7.29 -1.54
CA ALA A 36 -13.75 6.80 -1.30
C ALA A 36 -14.02 6.61 0.19
N GLY A 37 -13.04 6.09 0.93
CA GLY A 37 -13.12 5.96 2.37
C GLY A 37 -13.33 7.30 3.06
N LEU A 38 -12.47 8.29 2.79
CA LEU A 38 -12.62 9.64 3.33
C LEU A 38 -13.98 10.24 2.97
N ALA A 39 -14.44 10.07 1.73
CA ALA A 39 -15.74 10.57 1.31
C ALA A 39 -16.89 9.95 2.12
N ILE A 40 -16.83 8.65 2.45
CA ILE A 40 -17.84 8.00 3.29
C ILE A 40 -17.73 8.47 4.75
N VAL A 41 -16.53 8.65 5.29
CA VAL A 41 -16.32 9.11 6.68
C VAL A 41 -16.85 10.53 6.89
N PHE A 42 -16.59 11.42 5.94
CA PHE A 42 -16.98 12.84 6.02
C PHE A 42 -18.32 13.15 5.36
N ASP A 43 -19.04 12.13 4.89
CA ASP A 43 -20.32 12.27 4.19
C ASP A 43 -20.25 13.25 3.00
N VAL A 44 -19.17 13.14 2.21
CA VAL A 44 -18.90 14.02 1.07
C VAL A 44 -19.57 13.45 -0.19
N GLY A 45 -20.57 14.18 -0.68
CA GLY A 45 -21.30 13.86 -1.91
C GLY A 45 -22.23 12.63 -1.75
N ASN A 46 -22.73 12.10 -2.87
CA ASN A 46 -23.74 11.02 -2.88
C ASN A 46 -23.13 9.61 -2.97
N LEU A 47 -21.83 9.45 -2.70
CA LEU A 47 -21.14 8.17 -2.82
C LEU A 47 -21.71 7.08 -1.89
N PRO A 48 -22.02 7.36 -0.62
CA PRO A 48 -22.57 6.34 0.28
C PRO A 48 -23.96 5.86 -0.19
N GLU A 49 -24.83 6.80 -0.57
CA GLU A 49 -26.15 6.50 -1.14
C GLU A 49 -26.06 5.73 -2.46
N PHE A 50 -25.12 6.10 -3.35
CA PHE A 50 -24.88 5.40 -4.60
C PHE A 50 -24.49 3.93 -4.36
N LEU A 51 -23.58 3.67 -3.41
CA LEU A 51 -23.14 2.31 -3.10
C LEU A 51 -24.28 1.46 -2.53
N VAL A 52 -25.10 2.00 -1.63
CA VAL A 52 -26.25 1.27 -1.07
C VAL A 52 -27.28 0.97 -2.16
N LYS A 53 -27.64 1.97 -2.96
CA LYS A 53 -28.61 1.80 -4.05
C LYS A 53 -28.14 0.80 -5.11
N HIS A 54 -26.84 0.75 -5.40
CA HIS A 54 -26.29 -0.13 -6.43
C HIS A 54 -26.08 -1.57 -5.95
N PHE A 55 -25.70 -1.79 -4.68
CA PHE A 55 -25.30 -3.10 -4.18
C PHE A 55 -26.30 -3.77 -3.22
N VAL A 56 -27.22 -3.01 -2.63
CA VAL A 56 -28.06 -3.48 -1.50
C VAL A 56 -29.55 -3.29 -1.78
N ASP A 57 -29.93 -2.50 -2.79
CA ASP A 57 -31.32 -2.23 -3.20
C ASP A 57 -32.22 -1.82 -2.02
N GLN A 58 -31.69 -0.94 -1.17
CA GLN A 58 -32.38 -0.40 0.01
C GLN A 58 -32.60 1.11 -0.14
N ASP A 59 -33.79 1.57 0.25
CA ASP A 59 -34.18 3.00 0.23
C ASP A 59 -33.53 3.83 1.37
N THR A 60 -32.95 3.17 2.37
CA THR A 60 -32.29 3.81 3.52
C THR A 60 -30.82 3.43 3.60
N PHE A 61 -29.95 4.43 3.76
CA PHE A 61 -28.50 4.21 3.88
C PHE A 61 -28.15 3.50 5.20
N GLU A 62 -27.94 2.18 5.13
CA GLU A 62 -27.35 1.41 6.22
C GLU A 62 -25.83 1.28 6.04
N ARG A 63 -25.05 1.74 7.02
CA ARG A 63 -23.57 1.71 6.99
C ARG A 63 -22.99 0.28 7.00
N LYS A 64 -23.78 -0.67 7.52
CA LYS A 64 -23.38 -2.07 7.74
C LYS A 64 -23.11 -2.85 6.45
N PRO A 65 -24.02 -2.88 5.47
CA PRO A 65 -23.75 -3.47 4.15
C PRO A 65 -22.51 -2.87 3.47
N VAL A 66 -22.34 -1.54 3.52
CA VAL A 66 -21.20 -0.85 2.88
C VAL A 66 -19.88 -1.26 3.53
N ALA A 67 -19.82 -1.36 4.86
CA ALA A 67 -18.66 -1.85 5.59
C ALA A 67 -18.29 -3.29 5.21
N LEU A 68 -19.30 -4.17 5.09
CA LEU A 68 -19.13 -5.57 4.71
C LEU A 68 -18.62 -5.75 3.27
N ILE A 69 -18.89 -4.80 2.37
CA ILE A 69 -18.40 -4.82 0.99
C ILE A 69 -16.99 -4.22 0.90
N LEU A 70 -16.76 -3.07 1.53
CA LEU A 70 -15.49 -2.35 1.42
C LEU A 70 -14.34 -3.08 2.12
N LEU A 71 -14.58 -3.70 3.28
CA LEU A 71 -13.52 -4.35 4.04
C LEU A 71 -12.83 -5.49 3.25
N PRO A 72 -13.55 -6.46 2.64
CA PRO A 72 -12.92 -7.46 1.78
C PRO A 72 -12.17 -6.87 0.58
N ILE A 73 -12.68 -5.79 -0.02
CA ILE A 73 -12.03 -5.13 -1.17
C ILE A 73 -10.69 -4.52 -0.73
N VAL A 74 -10.69 -3.76 0.36
CA VAL A 74 -9.48 -3.17 0.96
C VAL A 74 -8.45 -4.24 1.29
N LEU A 75 -8.87 -5.32 1.97
CA LEU A 75 -7.97 -6.43 2.33
C LEU A 75 -7.41 -7.13 1.09
N PHE A 76 -8.25 -7.40 0.08
CA PHE A 76 -7.83 -8.04 -1.16
C PHE A 76 -6.77 -7.22 -1.89
N TYR A 77 -7.02 -5.93 -2.11
CA TYR A 77 -6.08 -5.07 -2.83
C TYR A 77 -4.80 -4.86 -2.03
N PHE A 78 -4.89 -4.75 -0.70
CA PHE A 78 -3.73 -4.64 0.18
C PHE A 78 -2.82 -5.88 0.14
N MET A 79 -3.40 -7.08 0.24
CA MET A 79 -2.63 -8.32 0.11
C MET A 79 -2.00 -8.45 -1.29
N LYS A 80 -2.78 -8.11 -2.33
CA LYS A 80 -2.31 -8.10 -3.71
C LYS A 80 -1.15 -7.13 -3.90
N PHE A 81 -1.19 -5.95 -3.29
CA PHE A 81 -0.10 -4.98 -3.32
C PHE A 81 1.20 -5.56 -2.77
N GLY A 82 1.16 -6.16 -1.57
CA GLY A 82 2.35 -6.75 -0.95
C GLY A 82 2.97 -7.87 -1.79
N HIS A 83 2.14 -8.71 -2.42
CA HIS A 83 2.59 -9.74 -3.34
C HIS A 83 3.24 -9.15 -4.59
N LEU A 84 2.56 -8.21 -5.28
CA LEU A 84 3.06 -7.54 -6.48
C LEU A 84 4.38 -6.82 -6.23
N LEU A 85 4.46 -6.10 -5.10
CA LEU A 85 5.66 -5.37 -4.72
C LEU A 85 6.84 -6.33 -4.52
N THR A 86 6.62 -7.46 -3.83
CA THR A 86 7.66 -8.47 -3.62
C THR A 86 8.10 -9.12 -4.93
N SER A 87 7.15 -9.56 -5.75
CA SER A 87 7.46 -10.17 -7.05
C SER A 87 8.18 -9.21 -8.00
N PHE A 88 7.80 -7.93 -8.01
CA PHE A 88 8.49 -6.91 -8.78
C PHE A 88 9.93 -6.71 -8.30
N PHE A 89 10.16 -6.66 -6.98
CA PHE A 89 11.51 -6.60 -6.41
C PHE A 89 12.37 -7.79 -6.84
N ASP A 90 11.84 -9.00 -6.74
CA ASP A 90 12.59 -10.21 -7.12
C ASP A 90 12.90 -10.24 -8.61
N ALA A 91 11.93 -9.93 -9.47
CA ALA A 91 12.11 -9.87 -10.92
C ALA A 91 13.15 -8.82 -11.31
N ARG A 92 13.07 -7.61 -10.74
CA ARG A 92 14.03 -6.53 -11.00
C ARG A 92 15.44 -6.91 -10.55
N ARG A 93 15.59 -7.50 -9.35
CA ARG A 93 16.91 -7.93 -8.86
C ARG A 93 17.54 -8.95 -9.81
N LEU A 94 16.76 -9.91 -10.31
CA LEU A 94 17.24 -10.90 -11.28
C LEU A 94 17.71 -10.26 -12.58
N VAL A 95 16.97 -9.27 -13.09
CA VAL A 95 17.38 -8.51 -14.29
C VAL A 95 18.67 -7.74 -14.03
N VAL A 96 18.77 -7.01 -12.92
CA VAL A 96 19.98 -6.25 -12.54
C VAL A 96 21.18 -7.18 -12.41
N GLU A 97 21.06 -8.28 -11.66
CA GLU A 97 22.15 -9.24 -11.49
C GLU A 97 22.56 -9.91 -12.80
N ALA A 98 21.61 -10.16 -13.71
CA ALA A 98 21.90 -10.74 -15.02
C ALA A 98 22.68 -9.76 -15.91
N VAL A 99 22.26 -8.50 -15.96
CA VAL A 99 22.96 -7.47 -16.74
C VAL A 99 24.33 -7.15 -16.13
N GLU A 100 24.47 -7.06 -14.81
CA GLU A 100 25.77 -6.81 -14.17
C GLU A 100 26.79 -7.94 -14.37
N LYS A 101 26.33 -9.20 -14.43
CA LYS A 101 27.22 -10.37 -14.56
C LYS A 101 27.57 -10.72 -16.01
N TYR A 102 26.71 -10.38 -16.96
CA TYR A 102 26.81 -10.90 -18.33
C TYR A 102 26.55 -9.84 -19.41
N GLY A 103 26.07 -8.64 -19.05
CA GLY A 103 25.78 -7.58 -19.99
C GLY A 103 27.04 -6.81 -20.38
N ASP A 104 27.49 -7.01 -21.61
CA ASP A 104 28.64 -6.31 -22.20
C ASP A 104 28.22 -5.27 -23.26
N THR A 105 26.93 -5.19 -23.59
CA THR A 105 26.44 -4.36 -24.69
C THR A 105 25.68 -3.11 -24.23
N PRO A 106 25.74 -2.01 -25.02
CA PRO A 106 24.94 -0.81 -24.77
C PRO A 106 23.43 -1.06 -24.78
N ALA A 107 22.95 -2.07 -25.49
CA ALA A 107 21.53 -2.44 -25.53
C ALA A 107 21.06 -3.04 -24.18
N GLU A 108 21.92 -3.83 -23.52
CA GLU A 108 21.62 -4.41 -22.20
C GLU A 108 21.66 -3.36 -21.10
N GLN A 109 22.56 -2.38 -21.20
CA GLN A 109 22.54 -1.21 -20.32
C GLN A 109 21.32 -0.31 -20.58
N ALA A 110 20.86 -0.20 -21.84
CA ALA A 110 19.64 0.52 -22.18
C ALA A 110 18.37 -0.15 -21.61
N LEU A 111 18.38 -1.48 -21.44
CA LEU A 111 17.32 -2.21 -20.74
C LEU A 111 17.27 -1.84 -19.25
N LEU A 112 18.42 -1.65 -18.59
CA LEU A 112 18.43 -1.16 -17.21
C LEU A 112 17.82 0.23 -17.10
N SER A 113 18.19 1.16 -18.00
CA SER A 113 17.59 2.50 -18.00
C SER A 113 16.09 2.47 -18.35
N GLY A 114 15.64 1.56 -19.22
CA GLY A 114 14.21 1.37 -19.50
C GLY A 114 13.44 0.86 -18.28
N LEU A 115 14.06 0.03 -17.44
CA LEU A 115 13.49 -0.44 -16.16
C LEU A 115 13.55 0.62 -15.05
N GLU A 116 14.39 1.64 -15.20
CA GLU A 116 14.47 2.83 -14.33
C GLU A 116 13.58 3.99 -14.82
N GLU A 117 13.16 3.95 -16.10
CA GLU A 117 12.22 4.90 -16.68
C GLU A 117 10.77 4.43 -16.57
N THR A 118 10.52 3.15 -16.25
CA THR A 118 9.19 2.68 -15.86
C THR A 118 8.79 3.37 -14.56
N THR A 119 8.15 4.53 -14.72
CA THR A 119 7.60 5.57 -13.82
C THR A 119 6.89 5.14 -12.53
N SER A 120 7.20 3.97 -11.99
CA SER A 120 6.66 3.44 -10.77
C SER A 120 7.01 4.42 -9.67
N PHE A 121 5.99 5.07 -9.12
CA PHE A 121 6.05 5.88 -7.89
C PHE A 121 6.84 5.19 -6.76
N PHE A 122 6.97 3.86 -6.82
CA PHE A 122 7.73 3.07 -5.87
C PHE A 122 9.23 3.03 -6.11
N GLU A 123 9.76 3.48 -7.25
CA GLU A 123 11.19 3.54 -7.55
C GLU A 123 12.02 4.28 -6.49
N VAL A 124 11.40 5.25 -5.83
CA VAL A 124 11.93 6.00 -4.70
C VAL A 124 12.22 5.10 -3.48
N PHE A 125 11.65 3.89 -3.44
CA PHE A 125 11.89 2.85 -2.43
C PHE A 125 12.83 1.71 -2.89
N PHE A 126 13.59 1.87 -4.00
CA PHE A 126 14.61 0.91 -4.48
C PHE A 126 16.10 1.35 -4.37
N PRO A 127 16.91 0.78 -3.46
CA PRO A 127 18.31 1.20 -3.32
C PRO A 127 19.08 1.03 -4.64
N GLY A 128 19.55 2.15 -5.22
CA GLY A 128 20.30 2.18 -6.48
C GLY A 128 19.76 3.14 -7.54
N SER A 129 18.49 3.54 -7.49
CA SER A 129 17.93 4.52 -8.42
C SER A 129 18.40 5.95 -8.06
N ASP A 130 18.66 6.82 -9.04
CA ASP A 130 19.11 8.22 -8.82
C ASP A 130 18.25 9.04 -7.81
N PRO A 131 16.92 8.80 -7.66
CA PRO A 131 16.09 9.35 -6.58
C PRO A 131 16.57 9.07 -5.15
N TYR A 132 17.44 8.06 -4.94
CA TYR A 132 18.03 7.76 -3.63
C TYR A 132 18.97 8.83 -3.10
N LYS A 133 19.51 9.68 -3.97
CA LYS A 133 20.33 10.81 -3.54
C LYS A 133 19.50 11.89 -2.87
N ASN A 134 18.21 11.98 -3.19
CA ASN A 134 17.32 12.98 -2.62
C ASN A 134 16.50 12.41 -1.45
N GLU A 135 17.07 12.50 -0.25
CA GLU A 135 16.43 12.04 0.98
C GLU A 135 15.05 12.68 1.23
N THR A 136 14.84 13.91 0.75
CA THR A 136 13.56 14.61 0.86
C THR A 136 12.49 13.96 0.01
N LEU A 137 12.80 13.64 -1.27
CA LEU A 137 11.85 12.96 -2.15
C LEU A 137 11.47 11.59 -1.58
N ARG A 138 12.46 10.86 -1.04
CA ARG A 138 12.23 9.58 -0.34
C ARG A 138 11.32 9.73 0.86
N PHE A 139 11.57 10.71 1.71
CA PHE A 139 10.71 10.99 2.86
C PHE A 139 9.28 11.34 2.44
N VAL A 140 9.10 12.16 1.40
CA VAL A 140 7.78 12.53 0.89
C VAL A 140 7.03 11.30 0.36
N ALA A 141 7.69 10.46 -0.45
CA ALA A 141 7.08 9.23 -0.96
C ALA A 141 6.67 8.29 0.18
N LEU A 142 7.54 8.12 1.19
CA LEU A 142 7.25 7.33 2.40
C LEU A 142 5.97 7.83 3.09
N CYS A 143 5.88 9.14 3.31
CA CYS A 143 4.73 9.75 3.94
C CYS A 143 3.44 9.54 3.13
N ILE A 144 3.49 9.70 1.81
CA ILE A 144 2.32 9.51 0.94
C ILE A 144 1.84 8.05 0.99
N VAL A 145 2.73 7.07 0.82
CA VAL A 145 2.36 5.64 0.89
C VAL A 145 1.78 5.28 2.24
N SER A 146 2.42 5.75 3.31
CA SER A 146 1.99 5.46 4.68
C SER A 146 0.64 6.09 4.98
N LEU A 147 0.38 7.29 4.48
CA LEU A 147 -0.88 8.01 4.64
C LEU A 147 -2.02 7.33 3.87
N VAL A 148 -1.78 6.89 2.64
CA VAL A 148 -2.82 6.24 1.82
C VAL A 148 -3.26 4.94 2.45
N PHE A 149 -2.32 4.05 2.79
CA PHE A 149 -2.66 2.77 3.43
C PHE A 149 -3.28 2.94 4.81
N SER A 150 -2.79 3.89 5.62
CA SER A 150 -3.37 4.13 6.95
C SER A 150 -4.78 4.70 6.85
N THR A 151 -5.04 5.59 5.88
CA THR A 151 -6.36 6.16 5.63
C THR A 151 -7.35 5.10 5.20
N GLU A 152 -6.96 4.24 4.26
CA GLU A 152 -7.80 3.15 3.75
C GLU A 152 -8.19 2.19 4.88
N GLN A 153 -7.22 1.74 5.69
CA GLN A 153 -7.46 0.80 6.79
C GLN A 153 -8.25 1.45 7.93
N ALA A 154 -7.92 2.70 8.29
CA ALA A 154 -8.66 3.43 9.31
C ALA A 154 -10.12 3.63 8.88
N THR A 155 -10.38 3.90 7.60
CA THR A 155 -11.75 3.99 7.09
C THR A 155 -12.48 2.66 7.19
N ALA A 156 -11.87 1.55 6.76
CA ALA A 156 -12.50 0.24 6.86
C ALA A 156 -12.87 -0.09 8.32
N ILE A 157 -11.99 0.23 9.26
CA ILE A 157 -12.24 0.04 10.70
C ILE A 157 -13.30 1.03 11.21
N TYR A 158 -13.30 2.28 10.78
CA TYR A 158 -14.34 3.25 11.13
C TYR A 158 -15.73 2.76 10.72
N LEU A 159 -15.87 2.22 9.51
CA LEU A 159 -17.13 1.69 9.01
C LEU A 159 -17.60 0.47 9.82
N LEU A 160 -16.67 -0.40 10.20
CA LEU A 160 -16.95 -1.48 11.15
C LEU A 160 -17.42 -0.94 12.50
N ILE A 161 -16.72 0.03 13.08
CA ILE A 161 -17.08 0.60 14.39
C ILE A 161 -18.46 1.27 14.33
N GLN A 162 -18.74 2.04 13.28
CA GLN A 162 -20.05 2.68 13.06
C GLN A 162 -21.20 1.68 12.91
N THR A 163 -20.92 0.50 12.33
CA THR A 163 -21.90 -0.59 12.20
C THR A 163 -22.38 -1.12 13.56
N TYR A 164 -21.59 -0.95 14.62
CA TYR A 164 -21.93 -1.38 15.99
C TYR A 164 -22.44 -0.22 16.88
N ASN A 165 -22.93 0.88 16.29
CA ASN A 165 -23.55 2.01 17.02
C ASN A 165 -22.62 2.75 18.00
N ALA A 166 -21.34 2.86 17.66
CA ALA A 166 -20.37 3.48 18.56
C ALA A 166 -20.32 5.03 18.42
N ASN A 167 -19.98 5.70 19.53
CA ASN A 167 -20.15 7.14 19.77
C ASN A 167 -18.90 7.99 19.38
N TYR A 168 -18.78 9.22 19.88
CA TYR A 168 -17.62 10.10 19.67
C TYR A 168 -16.24 9.43 19.92
N VAL A 169 -16.18 8.44 20.82
CA VAL A 169 -14.99 7.62 21.08
C VAL A 169 -14.50 6.92 19.81
N SER A 170 -15.39 6.50 18.91
CA SER A 170 -15.05 5.85 17.63
C SER A 170 -14.19 6.72 16.72
N ILE A 171 -14.43 8.03 16.71
CA ILE A 171 -13.67 8.98 15.91
C ILE A 171 -12.24 9.09 16.47
N VAL A 172 -12.11 9.29 17.78
CA VAL A 172 -10.81 9.35 18.47
C VAL A 172 -10.01 8.06 18.26
N MET A 173 -10.69 6.92 18.30
CA MET A 173 -10.09 5.59 18.07
C MET A 173 -9.62 5.42 16.62
N THR A 174 -10.44 5.83 15.65
CA THR A 174 -10.07 5.79 14.22
C THR A 174 -8.84 6.64 13.95
N VAL A 175 -8.78 7.84 14.53
CA VAL A 175 -7.60 8.73 14.43
C VAL A 175 -6.38 8.06 15.05
N SER A 176 -6.53 7.42 16.21
CA SER A 176 -5.44 6.70 16.89
C SER A 176 -4.91 5.54 16.05
N ILE A 177 -5.81 4.77 15.44
CA ILE A 177 -5.49 3.65 14.53
C ILE A 177 -4.78 4.15 13.28
N LEU A 178 -5.26 5.25 12.68
CA LEU A 178 -4.61 5.89 11.53
C LEU A 178 -3.18 6.30 11.86
N VAL A 179 -2.95 6.94 13.02
CA VAL A 179 -1.61 7.33 13.47
C VAL A 179 -0.73 6.10 13.69
N CYS A 180 -1.25 5.04 14.32
CA CYS A 180 -0.50 3.80 14.53
C CYS A 180 -0.10 3.14 13.21
N PHE A 181 -1.02 3.01 12.26
CA PHE A 181 -0.72 2.45 10.94
C PHE A 181 0.26 3.33 10.18
N PHE A 182 0.11 4.65 10.23
CA PHE A 182 1.06 5.56 9.60
C PHE A 182 2.48 5.35 10.12
N LEU A 183 2.65 5.28 11.46
CA LEU A 183 3.94 5.01 12.08
C LEU A 183 4.50 3.63 11.71
N LEU A 184 3.64 2.61 11.64
CA LEU A 184 4.01 1.25 11.22
C LEU A 184 4.56 1.22 9.79
N TYR A 185 3.83 1.83 8.86
CA TYR A 185 4.25 1.87 7.45
C TYR A 185 5.50 2.72 7.27
N ALA A 186 5.57 3.90 7.90
CA ALA A 186 6.76 4.73 7.87
C ALA A 186 7.99 3.97 8.40
N ALA A 187 7.84 3.22 9.50
CA ALA A 187 8.91 2.40 10.06
C ALA A 187 9.27 1.20 9.16
N PHE A 188 8.29 0.52 8.58
CA PHE A 188 8.49 -0.61 7.66
C PHE A 188 9.34 -0.18 6.46
N PHE A 189 8.92 0.85 5.74
CA PHE A 189 9.64 1.30 4.55
C PHE A 189 10.99 1.94 4.92
N LYS A 190 11.10 2.64 6.06
CA LYS A 190 12.40 3.10 6.58
C LYS A 190 13.36 1.94 6.89
N SER A 191 12.85 0.83 7.43
CA SER A 191 13.67 -0.37 7.72
C SER A 191 14.13 -1.13 6.47
N ARG A 192 13.40 -1.00 5.36
CA ARG A 192 13.79 -1.51 4.04
C ARG A 192 14.86 -0.61 3.40
N ALA A 193 14.77 0.71 3.59
CA ALA A 193 15.74 1.68 3.07
C ALA A 193 17.05 1.73 3.88
N VAL A 194 16.99 1.46 5.18
CA VAL A 194 18.15 1.47 6.09
C VAL A 194 18.11 0.17 6.89
N ALA A 195 19.15 -0.67 6.78
CA ALA A 195 19.32 -1.89 7.57
C ALA A 195 19.55 -1.58 9.06
N GLY A 196 18.57 -0.97 9.72
CA GLY A 196 18.68 -0.39 11.05
C GLY A 196 17.70 -1.02 12.05
N THR A 197 18.21 -1.29 13.25
CA THR A 197 17.47 -1.84 14.40
C THR A 197 16.33 -0.94 14.88
N VAL A 198 16.38 0.36 14.57
CA VAL A 198 15.40 1.37 14.99
C VAL A 198 14.04 1.13 14.33
N GLY A 199 14.00 0.82 13.02
CA GLY A 199 12.74 0.57 12.31
C GLY A 199 11.98 -0.65 12.86
N LYS A 200 12.71 -1.70 13.23
CA LYS A 200 12.15 -2.92 13.83
C LYS A 200 11.51 -2.65 15.20
N LYS A 201 12.15 -1.82 16.04
CA LYS A 201 11.62 -1.45 17.37
C LYS A 201 10.35 -0.59 17.27
N VAL A 202 10.35 0.42 16.40
CA VAL A 202 9.18 1.28 16.18
C VAL A 202 8.00 0.45 15.63
N ALA A 203 8.26 -0.48 14.72
CA ALA A 203 7.24 -1.37 14.20
C ALA A 203 6.64 -2.28 15.29
N ALA A 204 7.49 -2.90 16.13
CA ALA A 204 7.02 -3.75 17.22
C ALA A 204 6.15 -3.00 18.24
N ILE A 205 6.58 -1.81 18.67
CA ILE A 205 5.84 -0.97 19.62
C ILE A 205 4.49 -0.55 19.01
N SER A 206 4.48 -0.12 17.76
CA SER A 206 3.24 0.34 17.11
C SER A 206 2.25 -0.81 16.88
N CYS A 207 2.72 -2.04 16.61
CA CYS A 207 1.85 -3.22 16.56
C CYS A 207 1.24 -3.54 17.93
N ILE A 208 2.04 -3.48 19.00
CA ILE A 208 1.55 -3.72 20.37
C ILE A 208 0.50 -2.67 20.74
N LEU A 209 0.75 -1.40 20.44
CA LEU A 209 -0.21 -0.31 20.68
C LEU A 209 -1.50 -0.49 19.88
N LEU A 210 -1.40 -0.91 18.62
CA LEU A 210 -2.56 -1.17 17.77
C LEU A 210 -3.41 -2.34 18.32
N ILE A 211 -2.77 -3.46 18.68
CA ILE A 211 -3.46 -4.64 19.24
C ILE A 211 -4.09 -4.28 20.58
N ALA A 212 -3.35 -3.60 21.48
CA ALA A 212 -3.88 -3.16 22.76
C ALA A 212 -5.06 -2.20 22.60
N GLY A 213 -4.99 -1.26 21.64
CA GLY A 213 -6.07 -0.33 21.32
C GLY A 213 -7.31 -1.04 20.80
N ILE A 214 -7.15 -1.99 19.86
CA ILE A 214 -8.27 -2.79 19.33
C ILE A 214 -8.89 -3.68 20.42
N LEU A 215 -8.07 -4.31 21.27
CA LEU A 215 -8.57 -5.15 22.37
C LEU A 215 -9.33 -4.31 23.40
N LEU A 216 -8.79 -3.15 23.80
CA LEU A 216 -9.50 -2.21 24.69
C LEU A 216 -10.86 -1.80 24.10
N LEU A 217 -10.95 -1.64 22.77
CA LEU A 217 -12.19 -1.33 22.04
C LEU A 217 -13.27 -2.42 22.25
N PHE A 218 -12.90 -3.69 22.11
CA PHE A 218 -13.83 -4.81 22.31
C PHE A 218 -14.19 -5.07 23.77
N PHE A 219 -13.34 -4.65 24.72
CA PHE A 219 -13.56 -4.83 26.16
C PHE A 219 -14.26 -3.65 26.84
N LEU A 220 -14.14 -2.44 26.30
CA LEU A 220 -14.74 -1.22 26.89
C LEU A 220 -16.12 -0.90 26.35
N ASP A 221 -16.63 -1.63 25.34
CA ASP A 221 -17.99 -1.44 24.84
C ASP A 221 -18.99 -2.15 25.77
N PRO A 222 -19.73 -1.43 26.63
CA PRO A 222 -20.77 -2.04 27.44
C PRO A 222 -21.97 -2.31 26.52
N LYS A 223 -22.34 -3.58 26.37
CA LYS A 223 -23.60 -3.98 25.73
C LYS A 223 -24.80 -3.21 26.29
#